data_AF-A0A9D1HMZ2-F1
#
_entry.id   AF-A0A9D1HMZ2-F1
#
_cell.length_a   1.000
_cell.length_b   1.000
_cell.length_c   1.000
_cell.angle_alpha   90.00
_cell.angle_beta   90.00
_cell.angle_gamma   90.00
#
_symmetry.space_group_name_H-M   'P 1'
#
loop_
_entity.id
_entity.type
_entity.pdbx_description
1 polymer ?
#
loop_
_entity_poly.entity_id
_entity_poly.type
_entity_poly.pdbx_seq_one_letter_code
_entity_poly.pdbx_strand_id
1 'polypeptide(L)'
;MTDRIIIDENAAMADIQRINQAIPILEQARSALTQVKQEGEQTIGKTGTAIVHKSGQLIQRIDQLIASLQHTRSEIQKTVNQNKALDAELARRIGANM
;
A
#
# COMPACT_ATOMS: atom_id res chain seq x y z
N MET A 1 7.96 33.06 -2.92
CA MET A 1 6.95 32.36 -3.72
C MET A 1 6.50 31.18 -2.87
N THR A 2 5.24 31.15 -2.46
CA THR A 2 4.70 30.00 -1.72
C THR A 2 4.11 29.08 -2.78
N ASP A 3 4.86 28.07 -3.21
CA ASP A 3 4.32 27.04 -4.10
C ASP A 3 3.21 26.32 -3.33
N ARG A 4 1.97 26.73 -3.59
CA ARG A 4 0.79 26.14 -2.98
C ARG A 4 0.62 24.75 -3.59
N ILE A 5 1.00 23.73 -2.83
CA ILE A 5 0.66 22.35 -3.15
C ILE A 5 -0.86 22.26 -3.05
N ILE A 6 -1.54 22.15 -4.19
CA ILE A 6 -2.98 21.90 -4.25
C ILE A 6 -3.15 20.39 -4.21
N ILE A 7 -3.63 19.85 -3.09
CA ILE A 7 -4.03 18.44 -3.01
C ILE A 7 -5.49 18.33 -3.40
N ASP A 8 -5.76 17.54 -4.43
CA ASP A 8 -7.10 17.04 -4.70
C ASP A 8 -7.43 15.92 -3.71
N GLU A 9 -8.25 16.24 -2.71
CA GLU A 9 -8.67 15.29 -1.67
C GLU A 9 -9.42 14.08 -2.26
N ASN A 10 -10.19 14.28 -3.33
CA ASN A 10 -10.95 13.20 -3.96
C ASN A 10 -10.00 12.24 -4.65
N ALA A 11 -8.97 12.76 -5.34
CA ALA A 11 -7.93 11.93 -5.94
C ALA A 11 -7.16 11.13 -4.87
N ALA A 12 -6.77 11.77 -3.77
CA ALA A 12 -6.07 11.10 -2.67
C ALA A 12 -6.92 10.01 -2.00
N MET A 13 -8.22 10.26 -1.81
CA MET A 13 -9.16 9.25 -1.31
C MET A 13 -9.33 8.09 -2.28
N ALA A 14 -9.41 8.35 -3.58
CA ALA A 14 -9.48 7.30 -4.60
C ALA A 14 -8.22 6.41 -4.58
N ASP A 15 -7.03 7.00 -4.40
CA ASP A 15 -5.79 6.23 -4.28
C ASP A 15 -5.75 5.37 -3.02
N ILE A 16 -6.18 5.90 -1.87
CA ILE A 16 -6.32 5.12 -0.64
C ILE A 16 -7.30 3.95 -0.83
N GLN A 17 -8.42 4.17 -1.52
CA GLN A 17 -9.39 3.11 -1.81
C GLN A 17 -8.79 2.02 -2.71
N ARG A 18 -8.08 2.40 -3.78
CA ARG A 18 -7.38 1.44 -4.66
C ARG A 18 -6.37 0.61 -3.87
N ILE A 19 -5.59 1.23 -2.99
CA ILE A 19 -4.64 0.53 -2.13
C ILE A 19 -5.36 -0.47 -1.21
N ASN A 20 -6.45 -0.04 -0.56
CA ASN A 20 -7.24 -0.91 0.32
C ASN A 20 -7.87 -2.09 -0.42
N GLN A 21 -8.17 -1.94 -1.71
CA GLN A 21 -8.66 -3.03 -2.56
C GLN A 21 -7.53 -3.97 -3.05
N ALA A 22 -6.33 -3.44 -3.27
CA ALA A 22 -5.20 -4.22 -3.75
C ALA A 22 -4.61 -5.15 -2.67
N ILE A 23 -4.55 -4.70 -1.41
CA ILE A 23 -4.00 -5.48 -0.28
C ILE A 23 -4.67 -6.87 -0.14
N PRO A 24 -6.01 -7.01 -0.07
CA PRO A 24 -6.64 -8.32 0.09
C PRO A 24 -6.41 -9.24 -1.11
N ILE A 25 -6.26 -8.70 -2.33
CA ILE A 25 -5.92 -9.50 -3.52
C ILE A 25 -4.50 -10.08 -3.38
N LEU A 26 -3.56 -9.29 -2.88
CA LEU A 26 -2.20 -9.75 -2.60
C LEU A 26 -2.17 -10.79 -1.48
N GLU A 27 -2.97 -10.61 -0.42
CA GLU A 27 -3.10 -11.59 0.66
C GLU A 27 -3.66 -12.93 0.16
N GLN A 28 -4.65 -12.89 -0.75
CA GLN A 28 -5.17 -14.10 -1.41
C GLN A 28 -4.08 -14.79 -2.25
N ALA A 29 -3.33 -14.03 -3.05
CA ALA A 29 -2.22 -14.58 -3.84
C ALA A 29 -1.14 -15.21 -2.96
N ARG A 30 -0.80 -14.58 -1.83
CA ARG A 30 0.13 -15.11 -0.82
C ARG A 30 -0.36 -16.42 -0.22
N SER A 31 -1.65 -16.50 0.11
CA SER A 31 -2.28 -17.72 0.63
C SER A 31 -2.20 -18.86 -0.38
N ALA A 32 -2.56 -18.60 -1.64
CA ALA A 32 -2.47 -19.59 -2.72
C ALA A 32 -1.02 -20.08 -2.93
N LEU A 33 -0.03 -19.18 -2.93
CA LEU A 33 1.38 -19.57 -3.04
C LEU A 33 1.87 -20.38 -1.83
N THR A 34 1.30 -20.12 -0.65
CA THR A 34 1.61 -20.90 0.55
C THR A 34 1.11 -22.34 0.40
N GLN A 35 -0.08 -22.56 -0.17
CA GLN A 35 -0.59 -23.89 -0.48
C GLN A 35 0.28 -24.61 -1.52
N VAL A 36 0.63 -23.92 -2.62
CA VAL A 36 1.53 -24.48 -3.65
C VAL A 36 2.90 -24.84 -3.07
N LYS A 37 3.42 -24.02 -2.14
CA LYS A 37 4.67 -24.31 -1.44
C LYS A 37 4.54 -25.61 -0.63
N GLN A 38 3.45 -25.80 0.11
CA GLN A 38 3.19 -27.00 0.92
C GLN A 38 3.07 -28.26 0.04
N GLU A 39 2.40 -28.17 -1.10
CA GLU A 39 2.36 -29.28 -2.09
C GLU A 39 3.75 -29.60 -2.66
N GLY A 40 4.55 -28.55 -2.91
CA GLY A 40 5.95 -28.71 -3.31
C GLY A 40 6.82 -29.41 -2.26
N GLU A 41 6.57 -29.16 -0.97
CA GLU A 41 7.25 -29.83 0.15
C GLU A 41 6.90 -31.33 0.22
N GLN A 42 5.73 -31.73 -0.28
CA GLN A 42 5.31 -33.14 -0.38
C GLN A 42 5.85 -33.83 -1.64
N THR A 43 6.38 -33.08 -2.61
CA THR A 43 6.90 -33.61 -3.87
C THR A 43 8.39 -33.96 -3.74
N ILE A 44 8.74 -35.23 -3.92
CA ILE A 44 10.14 -35.69 -3.85
C ILE A 44 10.90 -35.31 -5.12
N GLY A 45 12.13 -34.81 -4.94
CA GLY A 45 13.07 -34.55 -6.04
C GLY A 45 13.16 -33.08 -6.45
N LYS A 46 13.95 -32.83 -7.51
CA LYS A 46 14.35 -31.47 -7.93
C LYS A 46 13.17 -30.55 -8.25
N THR A 47 12.07 -31.12 -8.75
CA THR A 47 10.84 -30.37 -9.07
C THR A 47 10.18 -29.81 -7.81
N GLY A 48 10.01 -30.63 -6.77
CA GLY A 48 9.47 -30.16 -5.49
C GLY A 48 10.33 -29.06 -4.88
N THR A 49 11.65 -29.26 -4.85
CA THR A 49 12.60 -28.22 -4.37
C THR A 49 12.47 -26.91 -5.14
N ALA A 50 12.33 -26.96 -6.47
CA ALA A 50 12.17 -25.77 -7.30
C ALA A 50 10.86 -25.03 -7.02
N ILE A 51 9.75 -25.77 -6.82
CA ILE A 51 8.45 -25.22 -6.45
C ILE A 51 8.55 -24.51 -5.09
N VAL A 52 9.10 -25.18 -4.08
CA VAL A 52 9.26 -24.62 -2.72
C VAL A 52 10.07 -23.33 -2.76
N HIS A 53 11.19 -23.34 -3.49
CA HIS A 53 12.06 -22.17 -3.60
C HIS A 53 11.35 -21.01 -4.30
N LYS A 54 10.70 -21.26 -5.44
CA LYS A 54 10.04 -20.21 -6.21
C LYS A 54 8.84 -19.62 -5.48
N SER A 55 8.00 -20.47 -4.90
CA SER A 55 6.85 -20.02 -4.10
C SER A 55 7.30 -19.22 -2.88
N GLY A 56 8.39 -19.62 -2.20
CA GLY A 56 8.99 -18.86 -1.11
C GLY A 56 9.44 -17.46 -1.51
N GLN A 57 10.14 -17.33 -2.65
CA GLN A 57 10.55 -16.02 -3.18
C GLN A 57 9.35 -15.13 -3.52
N LEU A 58 8.29 -15.71 -4.11
CA LEU A 58 7.10 -14.95 -4.48
C LEU A 58 6.32 -14.49 -3.25
N ILE A 59 6.20 -15.33 -2.22
CA ILE A 59 5.59 -14.96 -0.93
C ILE A 59 6.34 -13.75 -0.32
N GLN A 60 7.68 -13.80 -0.26
CA GLN A 60 8.47 -12.69 0.26
C GLN A 60 8.27 -11.39 -0.52
N ARG A 61 8.18 -11.46 -1.84
CA ARG A 61 7.89 -10.28 -2.68
C ARG A 61 6.50 -9.72 -2.43
N ILE A 62 5.51 -10.59 -2.24
CA ILE A 62 4.14 -10.15 -1.92
C ILE A 62 4.11 -9.46 -0.55
N ASP A 63 4.80 -10.01 0.46
CA ASP A 63 4.90 -9.39 1.79
C ASP A 63 5.50 -7.98 1.71
N GLN A 64 6.57 -7.82 0.91
CA GLN A 64 7.18 -6.51 0.65
C GLN A 64 6.24 -5.54 -0.09
N LEU A 65 5.46 -6.02 -1.05
CA LEU A 65 4.49 -5.21 -1.78
C LEU A 65 3.35 -4.74 -0.86
N ILE A 66 2.82 -5.62 -0.01
CA ILE A 66 1.80 -5.26 0.98
C ILE A 66 2.34 -4.18 1.92
N ALA A 67 3.54 -4.37 2.46
CA ALA A 67 4.17 -3.37 3.35
C ALA A 67 4.37 -2.02 2.63
N SER A 68 4.83 -2.05 1.38
CA SER A 68 5.02 -0.84 0.58
C SER A 68 3.70 -0.11 0.32
N LEU A 69 2.63 -0.84 -0.01
CA LEU A 69 1.30 -0.27 -0.22
C LEU A 69 0.74 0.34 1.08
N GLN A 70 0.90 -0.34 2.21
CA GLN A 70 0.50 0.18 3.52
C GLN A 70 1.28 1.46 3.87
N HIS A 71 2.58 1.50 3.59
CA HIS A 71 3.39 2.68 3.78
C HIS A 71 2.94 3.85 2.89
N THR A 72 2.74 3.59 1.58
CA THR A 72 2.22 4.60 0.64
C THR A 72 0.87 5.14 1.10
N ARG A 73 -0.05 4.28 1.55
CA ARG A 73 -1.34 4.72 2.11
C ARG A 73 -1.17 5.67 3.28
N SER A 74 -0.23 5.36 4.18
CA SER A 74 0.08 6.18 5.35
C SER A 74 0.61 7.56 4.95
N GLU A 75 1.52 7.62 3.98
CA GLU A 75 2.09 8.89 3.50
C GLU A 75 1.05 9.75 2.77
N ILE A 76 0.16 9.15 1.95
CA ILE A 76 -0.95 9.88 1.33
C ILE A 76 -1.84 10.49 2.43
N GLN A 77 -2.26 9.69 3.41
CA GLN A 77 -3.13 10.17 4.49
C GLN A 77 -2.49 11.30 5.30
N LYS A 78 -1.20 11.16 5.62
CA LYS A 78 -0.42 12.19 6.32
C LYS A 78 -0.37 13.49 5.52
N THR A 79 -0.10 13.40 4.23
CA THR A 79 0.03 14.56 3.33
C THR A 79 -1.31 15.30 3.17
N VAL A 80 -2.42 14.56 3.04
CA VAL A 80 -3.78 15.13 3.02
C VAL A 80 -4.08 15.86 4.34
N ASN A 81 -3.80 15.23 5.49
CA ASN A 81 -4.06 15.84 6.80
C ASN A 81 -3.24 17.10 7.03
N GLN A 82 -1.97 17.11 6.59
CA GLN A 82 -1.10 18.29 6.67
C GLN A 82 -1.65 19.45 5.83
N ASN A 83 -2.11 19.18 4.60
CA ASN A 83 -2.67 20.23 3.75
C ASN A 83 -3.98 20.79 4.31
N LYS A 84 -4.87 19.93 4.84
CA LYS A 84 -6.08 20.38 5.55
C LYS A 84 -5.76 21.32 6.71
N ALA A 85 -4.75 21.00 7.51
CA ALA A 85 -4.34 21.83 8.63
C ALA A 85 -3.79 23.20 8.16
N LEU A 86 -3.01 23.21 7.07
CA LEU A 86 -2.49 24.44 6.48
C LEU A 86 -3.60 25.32 5.91
N ASP A 87 -4.55 24.75 5.17
CA ASP A 87 -5.70 25.49 4.62
C ASP A 87 -6.59 26.07 5.74
N ALA A 88 -6.83 25.31 6.82
CA ALA A 88 -7.58 25.79 7.98
C ALA A 88 -6.87 26.94 8.73
N GLU A 89 -5.54 26.90 8.80
CA GLU A 89 -4.73 27.98 9.38
C GLU A 89 -4.75 29.24 8.50
N LEU A 90 -4.60 29.07 7.19
CA LEU A 90 -4.72 30.15 6.21
C LEU A 90 -6.10 30.82 6.28
N ALA A 91 -7.18 30.03 6.33
CA ALA A 91 -8.54 30.54 6.44
C ALA A 91 -8.74 31.35 7.74
N ARG A 92 -8.22 30.87 8.88
CA ARG A 92 -8.26 31.61 10.15
C ARG A 92 -7.50 32.93 10.08
N ARG A 93 -6.29 32.94 9.50
CA ARG A 93 -5.48 34.15 9.37
C ARG A 93 -6.10 35.19 8.44
N ILE A 94 -6.76 34.76 7.38
CA ILE A 94 -7.49 35.66 6.47
C ILE A 94 -8.75 36.20 7.16
N GLY A 95 -9.53 35.33 7.82
CA GLY A 95 -10.75 35.73 8.52
C GLY A 95 -10.53 36.57 9.78
N ALA A 96 -9.36 36.48 10.42
CA ALA A 96 -8.99 37.31 11.57
C ALA A 96 -8.43 38.69 11.19
N ASN A 97 -8.10 38.90 9.90
CA ASN A 97 -7.60 40.17 9.35
C ASN A 97 -8.68 40.96 8.59
N MET A 98 -9.95 40.53 8.65
CA MET A 98 -11.14 41.27 8.21
C MET A 98 -11.97 41.67 9.42
#